data_AF-A0A480AM18-F1
#
_entry.id   AF-A0A480AM18-F1
#
_cell.length_a   1.000
_cell.length_b   1.000
_cell.length_c   1.000
_cell.angle_alpha   90.00
_cell.angle_beta   90.00
_cell.angle_gamma   90.00
#
_symmetry.space_group_name_H-M   'P 1'
#
loop_
_entity.id
_entity.type
_entity.pdbx_description
1 polymer ?
#
loop_
_entity_poly.entity_id
_entity_poly.type
_entity_poly.pdbx_seq_one_letter_code
_entity_poly.pdbx_strand_id
1 'polypeptide(L)'
;MAADPHTPPPQQVGAPVDGAFQHPPSALSLWLRSDFPWLFRPWRAAVVGLTLVLLVLGAQQAVSRLSRPPPQPVQAEVQALRALVSLVEECRGTESLLVLLPRGAERDAAIDRLHQQQAGVGDWLQRHDGWLVAAHGRASVDQLAAAAGTWHALQLRIVAAPPGDDRGGQTNASRVLTTGPSADAYATVVASVEGMLRRHRR
;
A
#
# COMPACT_ATOMS: atom_id res chain seq x y z
N MET A 1 -2.37 -84.54 3.82
CA MET A 1 -0.99 -85.02 4.06
C MET A 1 -0.26 -84.97 2.72
N ALA A 2 0.87 -84.24 2.69
CA ALA A 2 2.09 -84.42 1.88
C ALA A 2 1.95 -84.96 0.43
N ALA A 3 2.56 -84.41 -0.63
CA ALA A 3 3.70 -83.51 -0.76
C ALA A 3 3.76 -82.95 -2.20
N ASP A 4 4.29 -81.73 -2.34
CA ASP A 4 5.12 -81.26 -3.48
C ASP A 4 6.35 -82.20 -3.66
N PRO A 5 7.26 -82.08 -4.65
CA PRO A 5 7.40 -81.12 -5.76
C PRO A 5 7.81 -81.81 -7.08
N HIS A 6 8.09 -81.06 -8.16
CA HIS A 6 9.27 -81.29 -9.03
C HIS A 6 9.35 -80.23 -10.14
N THR A 7 10.23 -79.25 -9.94
CA THR A 7 10.93 -78.54 -11.02
C THR A 7 12.00 -79.48 -11.60
N PRO A 8 12.33 -79.44 -12.91
CA PRO A 8 13.55 -78.72 -13.31
C PRO A 8 13.52 -78.02 -14.70
N PRO A 9 14.54 -77.19 -15.02
CA PRO A 9 14.69 -76.37 -16.24
C PRO A 9 15.46 -77.19 -17.34
N PRO A 10 16.13 -76.67 -18.41
CA PRO A 10 16.41 -75.29 -18.88
C PRO A 10 16.32 -75.10 -20.44
N GLN A 11 16.71 -73.89 -20.92
CA GLN A 11 17.54 -73.58 -22.12
C GLN A 11 17.30 -74.36 -23.45
N GLN A 12 17.24 -73.76 -24.66
CA GLN A 12 18.17 -72.83 -25.31
C GLN A 12 17.76 -72.61 -26.79
N VAL A 13 18.27 -71.51 -27.39
CA VAL A 13 18.73 -71.33 -28.80
C VAL A 13 17.70 -71.25 -29.93
N GLY A 14 17.67 -70.08 -30.59
CA GLY A 14 17.12 -69.89 -31.93
C GLY A 14 17.01 -68.42 -32.35
N ALA A 15 18.12 -67.79 -32.71
CA ALA A 15 18.15 -66.72 -33.72
C ALA A 15 18.52 -67.37 -35.08
N PRO A 16 18.39 -66.73 -36.26
CA PRO A 16 18.00 -65.34 -36.59
C PRO A 16 16.89 -65.28 -37.68
N VAL A 17 16.61 -64.09 -38.22
CA VAL A 17 16.38 -63.77 -39.66
C VAL A 17 15.42 -62.57 -39.80
N ASP A 18 16.03 -61.43 -40.12
CA ASP A 18 15.60 -60.41 -41.08
C ASP A 18 14.11 -60.08 -41.18
N GLY A 19 13.67 -59.22 -40.25
CA GLY A 19 12.56 -58.32 -40.47
C GLY A 19 13.09 -56.90 -40.48
N ALA A 20 13.66 -56.46 -41.60
CA ALA A 20 13.99 -55.07 -41.86
C ALA A 20 12.71 -54.21 -41.88
N PHE A 21 12.18 -53.87 -40.71
CA PHE A 21 11.30 -52.71 -40.55
C PHE A 21 12.20 -51.52 -40.19
N GLN A 22 12.72 -50.89 -41.23
CA GLN A 22 13.19 -49.51 -41.15
C GLN A 22 11.99 -48.66 -40.73
N HIS A 23 11.83 -48.44 -39.43
CA HIS A 23 10.96 -47.39 -38.95
C HIS A 23 11.47 -46.06 -39.51
N PRO A 24 10.60 -45.23 -40.12
CA PRO A 24 10.99 -43.89 -40.50
C PRO A 24 11.50 -43.17 -39.23
N PRO A 25 12.56 -42.35 -39.32
CA PRO A 25 12.99 -41.57 -38.17
C PRO A 25 11.77 -40.81 -37.65
N SER A 26 11.39 -41.08 -36.40
CA SER A 26 10.29 -40.37 -35.77
C SER A 26 10.58 -38.88 -35.85
N ALA A 27 9.58 -38.06 -36.18
CA ALA A 27 9.73 -36.62 -36.40
C ALA A 27 10.44 -35.88 -35.24
N LEU A 28 10.43 -36.48 -34.04
CA LEU A 28 11.14 -35.98 -32.86
C LEU A 28 12.67 -36.11 -32.94
N SER A 29 13.22 -37.04 -33.71
CA SER A 29 14.67 -37.21 -33.90
C SER A 29 15.29 -36.21 -34.88
N LEU A 30 14.47 -35.57 -35.72
CA LEU A 30 14.88 -34.47 -36.61
C LEU A 30 14.90 -33.12 -35.90
N TRP A 31 14.17 -32.99 -34.78
CA TRP A 31 14.13 -31.77 -33.96
C TRP A 31 15.23 -31.67 -32.90
N LEU A 32 15.91 -32.78 -32.59
CA LEU A 32 16.98 -32.83 -31.58
C LEU A 32 18.41 -32.78 -32.16
N ARG A 33 18.56 -32.58 -33.49
CA ARG A 33 19.84 -32.16 -34.06
C ARG A 33 20.03 -30.67 -33.79
N SER A 34 20.77 -30.39 -32.73
CA SER A 34 21.30 -29.08 -32.37
C SER A 34 22.25 -28.54 -33.43
N ASP A 35 21.73 -27.85 -34.45
CA ASP A 35 22.53 -27.04 -35.39
C ASP A 35 21.83 -25.70 -35.68
N PHE A 36 21.72 -24.84 -34.66
CA PHE A 36 21.30 -23.45 -34.84
C PHE A 36 22.25 -22.46 -34.17
N PRO A 37 23.35 -22.07 -34.83
CA PRO A 37 24.28 -21.06 -34.32
C PRO A 37 23.69 -19.63 -34.27
N TRP A 38 22.44 -19.42 -34.70
CA TRP A 38 21.76 -18.11 -34.67
C TRP A 38 20.91 -17.85 -33.42
N LEU A 39 20.72 -18.86 -32.54
CA LEU A 39 19.96 -18.69 -31.29
C LEU A 39 20.78 -18.09 -30.14
N PHE A 40 22.12 -18.07 -30.24
CA PHE A 40 23.03 -17.54 -29.22
C PHE A 40 23.43 -16.07 -29.48
N ARG A 41 22.44 -15.19 -29.69
CA ARG A 41 22.66 -13.74 -29.51
C ARG A 41 22.33 -13.39 -28.05
N PRO A 42 23.27 -12.87 -27.24
CA PRO A 42 23.10 -12.68 -25.79
C PRO A 42 21.90 -11.79 -25.43
N TRP A 43 21.57 -10.84 -26.31
CA TRP A 43 20.36 -10.00 -26.23
C TRP A 43 19.05 -10.80 -26.13
N ARG A 44 18.88 -11.91 -26.86
CA ARG A 44 17.60 -12.64 -26.89
C ARG A 44 17.40 -13.48 -25.63
N ALA A 45 18.46 -14.07 -25.09
CA ALA A 45 18.43 -14.73 -23.78
C ALA A 45 18.11 -13.73 -22.66
N ALA A 46 18.63 -12.51 -22.74
CA ALA A 46 18.30 -11.44 -21.80
C ALA A 46 16.82 -11.02 -21.89
N VAL A 47 16.27 -10.84 -23.10
CA VAL A 47 14.86 -10.48 -23.28
C VAL A 47 13.94 -11.59 -22.79
N VAL A 48 14.21 -12.85 -23.15
CA VAL A 48 13.41 -14.01 -22.69
C VAL A 48 13.50 -14.15 -21.17
N GLY A 49 14.70 -14.02 -20.60
CA GLY A 49 14.91 -14.02 -19.16
C GLY A 49 14.15 -12.90 -18.45
N LEU A 50 14.17 -11.68 -18.99
CA LEU A 50 13.45 -10.54 -18.43
C LEU A 50 11.93 -10.72 -18.51
N THR A 51 11.40 -11.24 -19.63
CA THR A 51 9.97 -11.56 -19.73
C THR A 51 9.55 -12.67 -18.78
N LEU A 52 10.39 -13.70 -18.59
CA LEU A 52 10.11 -14.78 -17.64
C LEU A 52 10.11 -14.27 -16.20
N VAL A 53 11.09 -13.42 -15.85
CA VAL A 53 11.16 -12.77 -14.52
C VAL A 53 9.94 -11.90 -14.28
N LEU A 54 9.51 -11.09 -15.24
CA LEU A 54 8.31 -10.24 -15.11
C LEU A 54 7.03 -11.08 -14.96
N LEU A 55 6.93 -12.20 -15.67
CA LEU A 55 5.76 -13.09 -15.62
C LEU A 55 5.72 -13.88 -14.31
N VAL A 56 6.87 -14.33 -13.81
CA VAL A 56 7.01 -14.94 -12.49
C VAL A 56 6.71 -13.92 -11.39
N LEU A 57 7.18 -12.67 -11.50
CA LEU A 57 6.86 -11.61 -10.53
C LEU A 57 5.35 -11.29 -10.53
N GLY A 58 4.73 -11.19 -11.71
CA GLY A 58 3.29 -10.95 -11.84
C GLY A 58 2.46 -12.10 -11.28
N ALA A 59 2.85 -13.35 -11.54
CA ALA A 59 2.21 -14.54 -11.00
C ALA A 59 2.39 -14.63 -9.46
N GLN A 60 3.58 -14.35 -8.93
CA GLN A 60 3.84 -14.31 -7.49
C GLN A 60 2.99 -13.23 -6.80
N GLN A 61 2.85 -12.05 -7.41
CA GLN A 61 1.97 -11.00 -6.88
C GLN A 61 0.49 -11.37 -6.95
N ALA A 62 0.04 -12.05 -8.00
CA ALA A 62 -1.33 -12.52 -8.13
C ALA A 62 -1.66 -13.61 -7.10
N VAL A 63 -0.78 -14.60 -6.93
CA VAL A 63 -0.90 -15.66 -5.92
C VAL A 63 -0.87 -15.07 -4.51
N SER A 64 0.02 -14.11 -4.24
CA SER A 64 0.08 -13.42 -2.95
C SER A 64 -1.19 -12.60 -2.63
N ARG A 65 -1.89 -12.09 -3.66
CA ARG A 65 -3.18 -11.40 -3.51
C ARG A 65 -4.33 -12.39 -3.27
N LEU A 66 -4.30 -13.56 -3.90
CA LEU A 66 -5.31 -14.61 -3.74
C LEU A 66 -5.19 -15.34 -2.39
N SER A 67 -3.98 -15.40 -1.81
CA SER A 67 -3.74 -16.01 -0.49
C SER A 67 -3.84 -15.00 0.66
N ARG A 68 -4.18 -13.74 0.41
CA ARG A 68 -4.32 -12.74 1.48
C ARG A 68 -5.64 -12.99 2.21
N PRO A 69 -5.64 -13.32 3.51
CA PRO A 69 -6.89 -13.37 4.26
C PRO A 69 -7.57 -12.00 4.17
N PRO A 70 -8.91 -11.95 4.07
CA PRO A 70 -9.61 -10.68 4.05
C PRO A 70 -9.20 -9.87 5.29
N PRO A 71 -8.88 -8.57 5.14
CA PRO A 71 -8.52 -7.75 6.30
C PRO A 71 -9.64 -7.87 7.33
N GLN A 72 -9.28 -8.27 8.54
CA GLN A 72 -10.25 -8.33 9.62
C GLN A 72 -10.87 -6.94 9.81
N PRO A 73 -12.18 -6.84 10.10
CA PRO A 73 -12.88 -5.55 10.16
C PRO A 73 -12.16 -4.54 11.08
N VAL A 74 -11.68 -4.99 12.24
CA VAL A 74 -10.90 -4.19 13.19
C VAL A 74 -9.63 -3.59 12.57
N GLN A 75 -8.96 -4.31 11.66
CA GLN A 75 -7.75 -3.82 11.00
C GLN A 75 -8.06 -2.69 10.01
N ALA A 76 -9.19 -2.79 9.29
CA ALA A 76 -9.64 -1.74 8.38
C ALA A 76 -10.01 -0.46 9.15
N GLU A 77 -10.65 -0.60 10.30
CA GLU A 77 -11.03 0.48 11.21
C GLU A 77 -9.81 1.23 11.78
N VAL A 78 -8.81 0.48 12.26
CA VAL A 78 -7.54 1.06 12.73
C VAL A 78 -6.79 1.76 11.59
N GLN A 79 -6.81 1.20 10.36
CA GLN A 79 -6.22 1.86 9.19
C GLN A 79 -6.94 3.15 8.85
N ALA A 80 -8.26 3.18 8.94
CA ALA A 80 -9.06 4.39 8.71
C ALA A 80 -8.69 5.50 9.70
N LEU A 81 -8.63 5.20 11.01
CA LEU A 81 -8.22 6.20 12.02
C LEU A 81 -6.79 6.70 11.79
N ARG A 82 -5.85 5.82 11.39
CA ARG A 82 -4.48 6.24 11.04
C ARG A 82 -4.45 7.14 9.82
N ALA A 83 -5.32 6.90 8.82
CA ALA A 83 -5.43 7.78 7.66
C ALA A 83 -5.91 9.18 8.07
N LEU A 84 -6.87 9.29 9.01
CA LEU A 84 -7.27 10.57 9.56
C LEU A 84 -6.11 11.29 10.27
N VAL A 85 -5.31 10.58 11.09
CA VAL A 85 -4.12 11.18 11.72
C VAL A 85 -3.15 11.71 10.65
N SER A 86 -2.90 10.97 9.58
CA SER A 86 -2.03 11.42 8.48
C SER A 86 -2.55 12.73 7.85
N LEU A 87 -3.85 12.82 7.55
CA LEU A 87 -4.45 14.03 6.98
C LEU A 87 -4.31 15.24 7.92
N VAL A 88 -4.49 15.02 9.22
CA VAL A 88 -4.34 16.04 10.25
C VAL A 88 -2.87 16.49 10.39
N GLU A 89 -1.92 15.56 10.40
CA GLU A 89 -0.48 15.89 10.41
C GLU A 89 -0.04 16.65 9.14
N GLU A 90 -0.57 16.27 7.97
CA GLU A 90 -0.30 16.96 6.72
C GLU A 90 -0.83 18.41 6.72
N CYS A 91 -2.07 18.62 7.18
CA CYS A 91 -2.62 19.96 7.40
C CYS A 91 -1.73 20.78 8.34
N ARG A 92 -1.23 20.16 9.41
CA ARG A 92 -0.37 20.80 10.40
C ARG A 92 1.00 21.18 9.85
N GLY A 93 1.56 20.33 8.99
CA GLY A 93 2.79 20.61 8.24
C GLY A 93 2.64 21.82 7.32
N THR A 94 1.53 21.88 6.56
CA THR A 94 1.23 23.02 5.68
C THR A 94 1.01 24.31 6.48
N GLU A 95 0.31 24.25 7.62
CA GLU A 95 0.15 25.39 8.53
C GLU A 95 1.50 25.93 9.01
N SER A 96 2.43 25.03 9.37
CA SER A 96 3.78 25.38 9.81
C SER A 96 4.61 26.02 8.69
N LEU A 97 4.46 25.50 7.46
CA LEU A 97 5.11 26.07 6.28
C LEU A 97 4.61 27.49 5.99
N LEU A 98 3.29 27.74 6.11
CA LEU A 98 2.70 29.06 5.86
C LEU A 98 3.25 30.16 6.76
N VAL A 99 3.70 29.84 7.97
CA VAL A 99 4.33 30.83 8.85
C VAL A 99 5.72 31.24 8.36
N LEU A 100 6.41 30.36 7.63
CA LEU A 100 7.75 30.61 7.10
C LEU A 100 7.74 31.24 5.71
N LEU A 101 6.67 31.05 4.94
CA LEU A 101 6.60 31.53 3.56
C LEU A 101 6.29 33.04 3.48
N PRO A 102 7.12 33.83 2.75
CA PRO A 102 6.82 35.24 2.47
C PRO A 102 5.61 35.36 1.53
N ARG A 103 5.15 36.60 1.26
CA ARG A 103 4.10 36.83 0.24
C ARG A 103 4.58 36.36 -1.13
N GLY A 104 3.70 35.71 -1.87
CA GLY A 104 3.94 35.28 -3.25
C GLY A 104 3.25 33.98 -3.59
N ALA A 105 3.45 33.53 -4.82
CA ALA A 105 2.77 32.36 -5.38
C ALA A 105 2.97 31.07 -4.57
N GLU A 106 4.12 30.90 -3.91
CA GLU A 106 4.38 29.72 -3.06
C GLU A 106 3.48 29.70 -1.82
N ARG A 107 3.24 30.87 -1.20
CA ARG A 107 2.33 30.99 -0.06
C ARG A 107 0.90 30.76 -0.51
N ASP A 108 0.49 31.32 -1.65
CA ASP A 108 -0.85 31.14 -2.19
C ASP A 108 -1.12 29.65 -2.49
N ALA A 109 -0.15 28.95 -3.11
CA ALA A 109 -0.25 27.52 -3.34
C ALA A 109 -0.30 26.69 -2.04
N ALA A 110 0.39 27.12 -0.99
CA ALA A 110 0.32 26.49 0.33
C ALA A 110 -1.04 26.74 1.01
N ILE A 111 -1.64 27.92 0.83
CA ILE A 111 -3.00 28.24 1.29
C ILE A 111 -4.01 27.33 0.59
N ASP A 112 -3.94 27.22 -0.74
CA ASP A 112 -4.83 26.34 -1.52
C ASP A 112 -4.70 24.88 -1.08
N ARG A 113 -3.46 24.41 -0.87
CA ARG A 113 -3.21 23.06 -0.35
C ARG A 113 -3.83 22.86 1.04
N LEU A 114 -3.68 23.84 1.94
CA LEU A 114 -4.27 23.75 3.28
C LEU A 114 -5.80 23.64 3.20
N HIS A 115 -6.45 24.43 2.35
CA HIS A 115 -7.89 24.33 2.13
C HIS A 115 -8.31 22.97 1.59
N GLN A 116 -7.59 22.42 0.61
CA GLN A 116 -7.86 21.09 0.08
C GLN A 116 -7.68 19.99 1.13
N GLN A 117 -6.63 20.06 1.95
CA GLN A 117 -6.40 19.09 3.01
C GLN A 117 -7.48 19.17 4.11
N GLN A 118 -7.90 20.37 4.48
CA GLN A 118 -8.99 20.58 5.44
C GLN A 118 -10.34 20.07 4.92
N ALA A 119 -10.65 20.30 3.64
CA ALA A 119 -11.81 19.68 3.00
C ALA A 119 -11.71 18.14 3.04
N GLY A 120 -10.50 17.60 2.81
CA GLY A 120 -10.22 16.17 2.94
C GLY A 120 -10.50 15.60 4.34
N VAL A 121 -10.18 16.34 5.40
CA VAL A 121 -10.53 15.96 6.79
C VAL A 121 -12.04 15.95 6.99
N GLY A 122 -12.75 16.98 6.53
CA GLY A 122 -14.21 17.08 6.60
C GLY A 122 -14.92 15.95 5.84
N ASP A 123 -14.52 15.71 4.60
CA ASP A 123 -15.04 14.63 3.75
C ASP A 123 -14.79 13.25 4.38
N TRP A 124 -13.61 13.07 4.99
CA TRP A 124 -13.29 11.84 5.69
C TRP A 124 -14.24 11.62 6.87
N LEU A 125 -14.42 12.63 7.74
CA LEU A 125 -15.33 12.54 8.88
C LEU A 125 -16.76 12.23 8.44
N GLN A 126 -17.24 12.88 7.38
CA GLN A 126 -18.58 12.64 6.84
C GLN A 126 -18.73 11.23 6.28
N ARG A 127 -17.77 10.75 5.48
CA ARG A 127 -17.79 9.40 4.88
C ARG A 127 -17.79 8.31 5.94
N HIS A 128 -17.15 8.56 7.06
CA HIS A 128 -16.96 7.60 8.15
C HIS A 128 -17.93 7.80 9.33
N ASP A 129 -18.85 8.77 9.29
CA ASP A 129 -19.73 9.16 10.42
C ASP A 129 -20.51 7.97 10.98
N GLY A 130 -21.23 7.22 10.13
CA GLY A 130 -22.06 6.10 10.59
C GLY A 130 -21.27 5.03 11.34
N TRP A 131 -20.08 4.69 10.84
CA TRP A 131 -19.19 3.75 11.52
C TRP A 131 -18.58 4.35 12.80
N LEU A 132 -18.12 5.60 12.76
CA LEU A 132 -17.56 6.29 13.93
C LEU A 132 -18.59 6.38 15.08
N VAL A 133 -19.84 6.70 14.75
CA VAL A 133 -20.93 6.80 15.74
C VAL A 133 -21.23 5.42 16.32
N ALA A 134 -21.27 4.37 15.50
CA ALA A 134 -21.49 3.00 15.97
C ALA A 134 -20.35 2.51 16.88
N ALA A 135 -19.09 2.79 16.54
CA ALA A 135 -17.92 2.30 17.26
C ALA A 135 -17.55 3.13 18.51
N HIS A 136 -17.78 4.45 18.48
CA HIS A 136 -17.27 5.38 19.49
C HIS A 136 -18.34 6.22 20.20
N GLY A 137 -19.59 6.14 19.74
CA GLY A 137 -20.73 6.90 20.26
C GLY A 137 -20.79 8.32 19.72
N ARG A 138 -22.01 8.83 19.52
CA ARG A 138 -22.27 10.14 18.89
C ARG A 138 -21.53 11.29 19.55
N ALA A 139 -21.49 11.33 20.88
CA ALA A 139 -20.81 12.39 21.63
C ALA A 139 -19.30 12.48 21.32
N SER A 140 -18.60 11.35 21.14
CA SER A 140 -17.17 11.37 20.79
C SER A 140 -16.95 11.92 19.38
N VAL A 141 -17.86 11.60 18.45
CA VAL A 141 -17.78 12.04 17.06
C VAL A 141 -18.08 13.53 16.95
N ASP A 142 -19.11 14.02 17.64
CA ASP A 142 -19.43 15.45 17.69
C ASP A 142 -18.28 16.26 18.32
N GLN A 143 -17.62 15.74 19.36
CA GLN A 143 -16.41 16.37 19.93
C GLN A 143 -15.25 16.44 18.93
N LEU A 144 -14.98 15.35 18.20
CA LEU A 144 -13.94 15.33 17.17
C LEU A 144 -14.25 16.34 16.05
N ALA A 145 -15.49 16.37 15.57
CA ALA A 145 -15.93 17.30 14.53
C ALA A 145 -15.84 18.76 15.01
N ALA A 146 -16.24 19.05 16.24
CA ALA A 146 -16.13 20.39 16.83
C ALA A 146 -14.68 20.84 16.99
N ALA A 147 -13.79 19.93 17.44
CA ALA A 147 -12.35 20.20 17.55
C ALA A 147 -11.73 20.48 16.17
N ALA A 148 -12.05 19.66 15.17
CA ALA A 148 -11.58 19.86 13.80
C ALA A 148 -12.08 21.19 13.21
N GLY A 149 -13.36 21.53 13.41
CA GLY A 149 -13.93 22.80 12.96
C GLY A 149 -13.30 24.02 13.67
N THR A 150 -13.03 23.91 14.97
CA THR A 150 -12.34 24.97 15.73
C THR A 150 -10.93 25.18 15.22
N TRP A 151 -10.18 24.09 15.01
CA TRP A 151 -8.84 24.15 14.46
C TRP A 151 -8.82 24.76 13.05
N HIS A 152 -9.74 24.36 12.18
CA HIS A 152 -9.91 24.96 10.85
C HIS A 152 -10.15 26.47 10.92
N ALA A 153 -11.06 26.93 11.78
CA ALA A 153 -11.33 28.36 11.95
C ALA A 153 -10.10 29.16 12.42
N LEU A 154 -9.25 28.56 13.27
CA LEU A 154 -7.99 29.15 13.70
C LEU A 154 -6.95 29.20 12.57
N GLN A 155 -6.88 28.16 11.75
CA GLN A 155 -6.01 28.16 10.57
C GLN A 155 -6.40 29.23 9.55
N LEU A 156 -7.70 29.45 9.32
CA LEU A 156 -8.18 30.53 8.45
C LEU A 156 -7.75 31.91 8.97
N ARG A 157 -7.69 32.09 10.29
CA ARG A 157 -7.17 33.33 10.90
C ARG A 157 -5.67 33.51 10.65
N ILE A 158 -4.89 32.43 10.69
CA ILE A 158 -3.45 32.46 10.39
C ILE A 158 -3.21 32.78 8.91
N VAL A 159 -4.02 32.22 8.01
CA VAL A 159 -3.99 32.53 6.57
C VAL A 159 -4.30 34.00 6.32
N ALA A 160 -5.34 34.54 6.99
CA ALA A 160 -5.76 35.92 6.84
C ALA A 160 -4.83 36.94 7.50
N ALA A 161 -3.99 36.50 8.45
CA ALA A 161 -3.01 37.37 9.08
C ALA A 161 -1.97 37.82 8.04
N PRO A 162 -1.64 39.13 7.98
CA PRO A 162 -0.57 39.59 7.11
C PRO A 162 0.72 38.85 7.49
N PRO A 163 1.46 38.29 6.52
CA PRO A 163 2.74 37.68 6.83
C PRO A 163 3.61 38.74 7.50
N GLY A 164 4.32 38.32 8.56
CA GLY A 164 5.28 39.17 9.23
C GLY A 164 6.37 39.55 8.24
N ASP A 165 6.42 40.82 7.85
CA ASP A 165 7.48 41.37 6.99
C ASP A 165 8.82 41.46 7.75
N ASP A 166 8.80 41.22 9.07
CA ASP A 166 9.94 41.25 9.98
C ASP A 166 10.12 39.94 10.78
N ARG A 167 11.34 39.75 11.31
CA ARG A 167 11.72 38.58 12.12
C ARG A 167 10.84 38.43 13.39
N GLY A 168 10.28 39.54 13.87
CA GLY A 168 9.36 39.60 15.02
C GLY A 168 8.00 38.95 14.73
N GLY A 169 7.40 39.27 13.57
CA GLY A 169 6.14 38.67 13.14
C GLY A 169 6.23 37.17 12.94
N GLN A 170 7.31 36.67 12.34
CA GLN A 170 7.54 35.22 12.19
C GLN A 170 7.72 34.50 13.52
N THR A 171 8.41 35.12 14.49
CA THR A 171 8.62 34.54 15.82
C THR A 171 7.29 34.42 16.58
N ASN A 172 6.43 35.44 16.49
CA ASN A 172 5.10 35.40 17.09
C ASN A 172 4.18 34.38 16.42
N ALA A 173 4.18 34.30 15.10
CA ALA A 173 3.41 33.30 14.36
C ALA A 173 3.89 31.87 14.67
N SER A 174 5.20 31.64 14.77
CA SER A 174 5.78 30.36 15.20
C SER A 174 5.38 29.99 16.64
N ARG A 175 5.33 30.97 17.54
CA ARG A 175 4.81 30.77 18.91
C ARG A 175 3.32 30.41 18.90
N VAL A 176 2.50 31.07 18.08
CA VAL A 176 1.06 30.75 17.94
C VAL A 176 0.86 29.32 17.42
N LEU A 177 1.73 28.86 16.53
CA LEU A 177 1.71 27.47 16.10
C LEU A 177 2.09 26.55 17.24
N THR A 178 3.22 26.78 17.91
CA THR A 178 3.77 25.81 18.87
C THR A 178 3.05 25.77 20.22
N THR A 179 2.57 26.90 20.71
CA THR A 179 1.97 27.04 22.05
C THR A 179 0.71 27.89 22.07
N GLY A 180 0.15 28.24 20.91
CA GLY A 180 -1.05 29.05 20.81
C GLY A 180 -2.33 28.21 20.63
N PRO A 181 -3.48 28.89 20.46
CA PRO A 181 -4.79 28.24 20.38
C PRO A 181 -4.91 27.20 19.26
N SER A 182 -4.18 27.40 18.15
CA SER A 182 -4.16 26.41 17.05
C SER A 182 -3.49 25.11 17.49
N ALA A 183 -2.42 25.20 18.29
CA ALA A 183 -1.73 24.04 18.86
C ALA A 183 -2.65 23.25 19.79
N ASP A 184 -3.42 23.94 20.64
CA ASP A 184 -4.35 23.31 21.58
C ASP A 184 -5.51 22.62 20.85
N ALA A 185 -6.06 23.27 19.82
CA ALA A 185 -7.12 22.69 19.00
C ALA A 185 -6.62 21.45 18.23
N TYR A 186 -5.41 21.54 17.67
CA TYR A 186 -4.72 20.41 17.05
C TYR A 186 -4.52 19.25 18.03
N ALA A 187 -3.98 19.52 19.22
CA ALA A 187 -3.76 18.51 20.26
C ALA A 187 -5.07 17.83 20.68
N THR A 188 -6.17 18.57 20.71
CA THR A 188 -7.51 18.03 21.01
C THR A 188 -7.98 17.06 19.93
N VAL A 189 -7.77 17.39 18.64
CA VAL A 189 -8.07 16.48 17.52
C VAL A 189 -7.26 15.20 17.64
N VAL A 190 -5.94 15.31 17.80
CA VAL A 190 -5.04 14.14 17.90
C VAL A 190 -5.40 13.28 19.11
N ALA A 191 -5.60 13.87 20.29
CA ALA A 191 -5.96 13.15 21.50
C ALA A 191 -7.29 12.39 21.35
N SER A 192 -8.26 12.98 20.64
CA SER A 192 -9.55 12.34 20.35
C SER A 192 -9.36 11.09 19.47
N VAL A 193 -8.60 11.21 18.39
CA VAL A 193 -8.33 10.08 17.47
C VAL A 193 -7.47 9.01 18.15
N GLU A 194 -6.48 9.38 18.94
CA GLU A 194 -5.69 8.42 19.72
C GLU A 194 -6.52 7.71 20.80
N GLY A 195 -7.46 8.41 21.43
CA GLY A 195 -8.44 7.82 22.34
C GLY A 195 -9.30 6.76 21.65
N MET A 196 -9.72 7.01 20.41
CA MET A 196 -10.44 6.04 19.57
C MET A 196 -9.53 4.85 19.19
N LEU A 197 -8.29 5.10 18.79
CA LEU A 197 -7.32 4.05 18.46
C LEU A 197 -6.99 3.14 19.65
N ARG A 198 -6.88 3.71 20.87
CA ARG A 198 -6.63 2.93 22.09
C ARG A 198 -7.79 1.99 22.44
N ARG A 199 -9.03 2.39 22.16
CA ARG A 199 -10.22 1.54 22.36
C ARG A 199 -10.21 0.30 21.45
N HIS A 200 -9.69 0.42 20.23
CA HIS A 200 -9.54 -0.71 19.29
C HIS A 200 -8.43 -1.71 19.66
N ARG A 201 -7.55 -1.38 20.62
CA ARG A 201 -6.45 -2.27 21.06
C ARG A 201 -6.79 -3.07 22.33
N ARG A 202 -7.88 -2.74 23.01
CA ARG A 202 -8.32 -3.39 24.26
C ARG A 202 -9.41 -4.40 23.94
#